data_AF-A0A7M3WDV2-F1
#
_entry.id   AF-A0A7M3WDV2-F1
#
_cell.length_a   1.000
_cell.length_b   1.000
_cell.length_c   1.000
_cell.angle_alpha   90.00
_cell.angle_beta   90.00
_cell.angle_gamma   90.00
#
_symmetry.space_group_name_H-M   'P 1'
#
loop_
_entity.id
_entity.type
_entity.pdbx_description
1 polymer ?
#
loop_
_entity_poly.entity_id
_entity_poly.type
_entity_poly.pdbx_seq_one_letter_code
_entity_poly.pdbx_strand_id
1 'polypeptide(L)'
;GPNFAPVEESTFWQRVIDVAFCNKFLTAGTNYGKRAIGELEEVEQLPGVNSAYRREVLVDVGSFDPGAIGAEDVMMDHRIRLAGYRLWSDGSAVMWHRRRGVKRVRKQIRNYGLVRTLAGSRYPELWGFSHSMVSSFPILVTMSAISFIWGCFNGGLSWPEFWDISTDSVPMGVERAMVHQFPTLVALFNITAWIGAALGPSPSKSTTTVFLSPIISFILLWDYGVGINKARVALASGSSSSQIDDRARN
;
A
#
# COMPACT_ATOMS: atom_id res chain seq x y z
N GLY A 1 -7.10 -16.63 -6.61
CA GLY A 1 -6.78 -16.87 -5.20
C GLY A 1 -5.61 -16.04 -4.72
N PRO A 2 -5.11 -16.27 -3.49
CA PRO A 2 -4.05 -15.46 -2.90
C PRO A 2 -2.70 -15.67 -3.61
N ASN A 3 -1.92 -14.60 -3.72
CA ASN A 3 -0.61 -14.61 -4.37
C ASN A 3 0.49 -14.53 -3.31
N PHE A 4 0.98 -15.68 -2.83
CA PHE A 4 2.01 -15.76 -1.77
C PHE A 4 3.42 -15.94 -2.33
N ALA A 5 4.43 -15.54 -1.58
CA ALA A 5 5.81 -15.85 -1.90
C ALA A 5 6.14 -17.33 -1.62
N PRO A 6 6.79 -18.06 -2.54
CA PRO A 6 7.26 -19.41 -2.27
C PRO A 6 8.30 -19.38 -1.16
N VAL A 7 8.01 -20.00 -0.02
CA VAL A 7 8.78 -19.81 1.24
C VAL A 7 10.24 -20.25 1.09
N GLU A 8 10.46 -21.40 0.45
CA GLU A 8 11.79 -22.01 0.30
C GLU A 8 12.66 -21.32 -0.76
N GLU A 9 12.05 -20.77 -1.81
CA GLU A 9 12.76 -20.06 -2.88
C GLU A 9 12.96 -18.57 -2.62
N SER A 10 12.31 -18.04 -1.58
CA SER A 10 12.33 -16.60 -1.29
C SER A 10 13.49 -16.26 -0.37
N THR A 11 14.23 -15.22 -0.75
CA THR A 11 15.20 -14.58 0.14
C THR A 11 14.50 -14.05 1.41
N PHE A 12 15.27 -13.84 2.47
CA PHE A 12 14.76 -13.31 3.72
C PHE A 12 13.90 -12.05 3.55
N TRP A 13 14.39 -11.05 2.81
CA TRP A 13 13.64 -9.82 2.57
C TRP A 13 12.39 -10.03 1.70
N GLN A 14 12.40 -10.98 0.76
CA GLN A 14 11.19 -11.32 -0.01
C GLN A 14 10.11 -11.91 0.90
N ARG A 15 10.49 -12.69 1.91
CA ARG A 15 9.58 -13.22 2.93
C ARG A 15 9.02 -12.12 3.84
N VAL A 16 9.85 -11.18 4.31
CA VAL A 16 9.37 -10.01 5.08
C VAL A 16 8.41 -9.16 4.23
N ILE A 17 8.71 -8.99 2.94
CA ILE A 17 7.85 -8.28 2.01
C ILE A 17 6.50 -9.01 1.85
N ASP A 18 6.51 -10.33 1.70
CA ASP A 18 5.28 -11.12 1.62
C ASP A 18 4.40 -10.97 2.86
N VAL A 19 4.99 -11.00 4.05
CA VAL A 19 4.30 -10.76 5.33
C VAL A 19 3.65 -9.38 5.34
N ALA A 20 4.36 -8.34 4.89
CA ALA A 20 3.83 -6.99 4.80
C ALA A 20 2.71 -6.83 3.76
N PHE A 21 2.80 -7.50 2.59
CA PHE A 21 1.73 -7.52 1.58
C PHE A 21 0.46 -8.24 2.06
N CYS A 22 0.60 -9.17 3.00
CA CYS A 22 -0.50 -9.90 3.61
C CYS A 22 -0.98 -9.29 4.94
N ASN A 23 -0.48 -8.11 5.31
CA ASN A 23 -0.86 -7.45 6.55
C ASN A 23 -2.37 -7.14 6.57
N LYS A 24 -3.08 -7.53 7.62
CA LYS A 24 -4.54 -7.38 7.70
C LYS A 24 -5.03 -5.93 7.63
N PHE A 25 -4.23 -4.96 8.06
CA PHE A 25 -4.64 -3.55 8.17
C PHE A 25 -3.90 -2.62 7.21
N LEU A 26 -2.62 -2.91 6.93
CA LEU A 26 -1.70 -2.01 6.23
C LEU A 26 -1.39 -2.46 4.79
N THR A 27 -2.36 -3.07 4.10
CA THR A 27 -2.25 -3.32 2.66
C THR A 27 -2.52 -2.01 1.91
N ALA A 28 -1.52 -1.46 1.23
CA ALA A 28 -1.57 -0.17 0.50
C ALA A 28 -2.53 -0.17 -0.71
N GLY A 29 -3.82 -0.43 -0.50
CA GLY A 29 -4.83 -0.58 -1.55
C GLY A 29 -4.72 -1.86 -2.37
N THR A 30 -3.80 -2.78 -2.03
CA THR A 30 -3.56 -4.00 -2.80
C THR A 30 -4.32 -5.21 -2.26
N ASN A 31 -4.96 -5.99 -3.14
CA ASN A 31 -5.64 -7.23 -2.76
C ASN A 31 -4.74 -8.48 -2.77
N TYR A 32 -3.44 -8.37 -3.09
CA TYR A 32 -2.56 -9.52 -3.35
C TYR A 32 -2.43 -10.54 -2.20
N GLY A 33 -2.53 -10.08 -0.95
CA GLY A 33 -2.44 -10.93 0.23
C GLY A 33 -3.79 -11.29 0.85
N LYS A 34 -4.91 -10.83 0.28
CA LYS A 34 -6.24 -11.21 0.76
C LYS A 34 -6.53 -12.65 0.38
N ARG A 35 -6.89 -13.45 1.37
CA ARG A 35 -7.35 -14.82 1.19
C ARG A 35 -8.84 -14.83 1.51
N ALA A 36 -9.64 -15.37 0.60
CA ALA A 36 -11.06 -15.56 0.85
C ALA A 36 -11.26 -16.45 2.09
N ILE A 37 -12.23 -16.11 2.93
CA ILE A 37 -12.49 -16.86 4.17
C ILE A 37 -13.12 -18.23 3.86
N GLY A 38 -13.91 -18.31 2.79
CA GLY A 38 -14.48 -19.56 2.24
C GLY A 38 -13.78 -20.03 0.97
N GLU A 39 -14.39 -21.01 0.27
CA GLU A 39 -13.88 -21.48 -1.03
C GLU A 39 -13.94 -20.37 -2.08
N LEU A 40 -15.06 -19.64 -2.18
CA LEU A 40 -15.27 -18.56 -3.14
C LEU A 40 -15.84 -17.32 -2.45
N GLU A 41 -15.20 -16.17 -2.67
CA GLU A 41 -15.66 -14.87 -2.20
C GLU A 41 -15.80 -13.91 -3.39
N GLU A 42 -16.93 -13.20 -3.44
CA GLU A 42 -17.10 -12.15 -4.44
C GLU A 42 -16.16 -10.99 -4.14
N VAL A 43 -15.44 -10.53 -5.16
CA VAL A 43 -14.44 -9.47 -5.01
C VAL A 43 -14.70 -8.34 -5.98
N GLU A 44 -14.17 -7.17 -5.65
CA GLU A 44 -14.29 -6.00 -6.50
C GLU A 44 -13.28 -5.98 -7.65
N GLN A 45 -12.19 -6.72 -7.48
CA GLN A 45 -11.05 -6.72 -8.37
C GLN A 45 -10.24 -8.00 -8.17
N LEU A 46 -9.85 -8.62 -9.28
CA LEU A 46 -8.90 -9.72 -9.37
C LEU A 46 -7.47 -9.18 -9.53
N PRO A 47 -6.47 -9.97 -9.14
CA PRO A 47 -5.10 -9.67 -9.53
C PRO A 47 -4.93 -9.88 -11.05
N GLY A 48 -4.18 -9.00 -11.72
CA GLY A 48 -3.82 -9.18 -13.13
C GLY A 48 -2.95 -10.42 -13.42
N VAL A 49 -2.50 -11.11 -12.38
CA VAL A 49 -1.87 -12.43 -12.44
C VAL A 49 -2.69 -13.38 -11.59
N ASN A 50 -2.90 -14.63 -12.04
CA ASN A 50 -3.78 -15.62 -11.40
C ASN A 50 -5.28 -15.28 -11.50
N SER A 51 -5.72 -14.88 -12.69
CA SER A 51 -7.12 -14.65 -13.03
C SER A 51 -7.49 -15.34 -14.34
N ALA A 52 -8.76 -15.72 -14.46
CA ALA A 52 -9.34 -16.31 -15.66
C ALA A 52 -10.69 -15.65 -15.92
N TYR A 53 -10.97 -15.37 -17.19
CA TYR A 53 -12.17 -14.67 -17.61
C TYR A 53 -12.87 -15.46 -18.72
N ARG A 54 -14.21 -15.42 -18.73
CA ARG A 54 -14.97 -15.96 -19.87
C ARG A 54 -14.72 -15.08 -21.09
N ARG A 55 -14.42 -15.70 -22.23
CA ARG A 55 -14.17 -14.97 -23.48
C ARG A 55 -15.34 -14.06 -23.85
N GLU A 56 -16.56 -14.54 -23.72
CA GLU A 56 -17.77 -13.76 -24.04
C GLU A 56 -17.87 -12.47 -23.21
N VAL A 57 -17.53 -12.52 -21.92
CA VAL A 57 -17.50 -11.36 -21.03
C VAL A 57 -16.42 -10.38 -21.44
N LEU A 58 -15.21 -10.87 -21.80
CA LEU A 58 -14.13 -10.02 -22.29
C LEU A 58 -14.50 -9.31 -23.60
N VAL A 59 -15.21 -9.99 -24.51
CA VAL A 59 -15.67 -9.41 -25.77
C VAL A 59 -16.74 -8.34 -25.51
N ASP A 60 -17.71 -8.66 -24.65
CA ASP A 60 -18.82 -7.77 -24.31
C ASP A 60 -18.34 -6.43 -23.72
N VAL A 61 -17.38 -6.48 -22.80
CA VAL A 61 -16.86 -5.23 -22.20
C VAL A 61 -15.85 -4.50 -23.10
N GLY A 62 -15.35 -5.11 -24.17
CA GLY A 62 -14.33 -4.52 -25.06
C GLY A 62 -12.87 -4.77 -24.64
N SER A 63 -12.60 -5.86 -23.92
CA SER A 63 -11.25 -6.32 -23.53
C SER A 63 -10.49 -5.27 -22.70
N PHE A 64 -9.19 -5.02 -22.95
CA PHE A 64 -8.41 -4.02 -22.19
C PHE A 64 -8.55 -2.61 -22.78
N ASP A 65 -8.60 -1.60 -21.91
CA ASP A 65 -8.60 -0.21 -22.32
C ASP A 65 -7.27 0.17 -23.01
N PRO A 66 -7.31 0.95 -24.10
CA PRO A 66 -6.11 1.53 -24.68
C PRO A 66 -5.34 2.36 -23.64
N GLY A 67 -4.03 2.16 -23.59
CA GLY A 67 -3.15 2.89 -22.67
C GLY A 67 -3.45 2.64 -21.20
N ALA A 68 -3.85 1.44 -20.81
CA ALA A 68 -4.13 1.11 -19.42
C ALA A 68 -2.96 0.43 -18.68
N ILE A 69 -1.73 0.51 -19.21
CA ILE A 69 -0.57 -0.23 -18.67
C ILE A 69 -0.33 0.12 -17.19
N GLY A 70 -0.34 -0.92 -16.35
CA GLY A 70 -0.18 -0.87 -14.90
C GLY A 70 -1.49 -0.87 -14.11
N ALA A 71 -2.64 -0.68 -14.76
CA ALA A 71 -3.98 -0.73 -14.16
C ALA A 71 -5.02 -1.41 -15.09
N GLU A 72 -4.56 -2.14 -16.10
CA GLU A 72 -5.40 -2.75 -17.14
C GLU A 72 -6.39 -3.77 -16.57
N ASP A 73 -5.94 -4.55 -15.58
CA ASP A 73 -6.75 -5.50 -14.82
C ASP A 73 -7.85 -4.78 -14.04
N VAL A 74 -7.48 -3.71 -13.33
CA VAL A 74 -8.40 -2.89 -12.54
C VAL A 74 -9.51 -2.30 -13.39
N MET A 75 -9.15 -1.68 -14.52
CA MET A 75 -10.10 -0.98 -15.37
C MET A 75 -11.04 -1.97 -16.07
N MET A 76 -10.50 -3.09 -16.53
CA MET A 76 -11.30 -4.17 -17.12
C MET A 76 -12.26 -4.79 -16.09
N ASP A 77 -11.79 -5.13 -14.90
CA ASP A 77 -12.62 -5.68 -13.82
C ASP A 77 -13.77 -4.73 -13.43
N HIS A 78 -13.49 -3.43 -13.42
CA HIS A 78 -14.52 -2.42 -13.18
C HIS A 78 -15.58 -2.41 -14.27
N ARG A 79 -15.20 -2.45 -15.56
CA ARG A 79 -16.16 -2.54 -16.67
C ARG A 79 -16.97 -3.84 -16.64
N ILE A 80 -16.35 -4.97 -16.28
CA ILE A 80 -17.04 -6.25 -16.05
C ILE A 80 -18.14 -6.10 -15.00
N ARG A 81 -17.85 -5.43 -13.88
CA ARG A 81 -18.85 -5.18 -12.84
C ARG A 81 -19.94 -4.20 -13.29
N LEU A 82 -19.59 -3.14 -14.02
CA LEU A 82 -20.58 -2.19 -14.56
C LEU A 82 -21.55 -2.85 -15.55
N ALA A 83 -21.09 -3.85 -16.31
CA ALA A 83 -21.94 -4.66 -17.18
C ALA A 83 -22.81 -5.69 -16.43
N GLY A 84 -22.75 -5.72 -15.09
CA GLY A 84 -23.57 -6.59 -14.24
C GLY A 84 -22.98 -7.98 -13.99
N TYR A 85 -21.77 -8.27 -14.47
CA TYR A 85 -21.07 -9.51 -14.15
C TYR A 85 -20.39 -9.45 -12.77
N ARG A 86 -20.01 -10.62 -12.27
CA ARG A 86 -19.45 -10.81 -10.93
C ARG A 86 -18.04 -11.37 -11.02
N LEU A 87 -17.17 -10.94 -10.10
CA LEU A 87 -15.80 -11.42 -9.98
C LEU A 87 -15.66 -12.24 -8.70
N TRP A 88 -14.90 -13.32 -8.77
CA TRP A 88 -14.78 -14.27 -7.67
C TRP A 88 -13.33 -14.63 -7.40
N SER A 89 -12.95 -14.65 -6.12
CA SER A 89 -11.64 -15.11 -5.68
C SER A 89 -11.77 -16.42 -4.92
N ASP A 90 -11.02 -17.43 -5.37
CA ASP A 90 -10.91 -18.71 -4.68
C ASP A 90 -9.80 -18.69 -3.61
N GLY A 91 -10.16 -18.87 -2.34
CA GLY A 91 -9.24 -18.82 -1.20
C GLY A 91 -8.31 -20.04 -1.08
N SER A 92 -8.63 -21.12 -1.78
CA SER A 92 -7.86 -22.37 -1.85
C SER A 92 -6.87 -22.40 -3.03
N ALA A 93 -7.16 -21.66 -4.10
CA ALA A 93 -6.32 -21.56 -5.30
C ALA A 93 -5.12 -20.61 -5.11
N VAL A 94 -4.17 -21.04 -4.27
CA VAL A 94 -2.91 -20.34 -4.02
C VAL A 94 -2.02 -20.37 -5.27
N MET A 95 -1.51 -19.21 -5.68
CA MET A 95 -0.50 -19.12 -6.74
C MET A 95 0.78 -18.49 -6.23
N TRP A 96 1.89 -19.22 -6.38
CA TRP A 96 3.20 -18.78 -5.91
C TRP A 96 3.77 -17.67 -6.79
N HIS A 97 4.13 -16.55 -6.16
CA HIS A 97 4.67 -15.38 -6.83
C HIS A 97 5.93 -14.88 -6.13
N ARG A 98 7.05 -14.89 -6.87
CA ARG A 98 8.32 -14.35 -6.36
C ARG A 98 8.19 -12.85 -6.11
N ARG A 99 8.33 -12.43 -4.85
CA ARG A 99 8.34 -11.01 -4.48
C ARG A 99 9.56 -10.31 -5.05
N ARG A 100 9.45 -9.01 -5.32
CA ARG A 100 10.62 -8.18 -5.66
C ARG A 100 11.44 -7.91 -4.40
N GLY A 101 12.75 -7.71 -4.55
CA GLY A 101 13.59 -7.19 -3.46
C GLY A 101 13.25 -5.73 -3.11
N VAL A 102 13.69 -5.26 -1.94
CA VAL A 102 13.32 -3.95 -1.35
C VAL A 102 13.42 -2.80 -2.36
N LYS A 103 14.54 -2.62 -3.05
CA LYS A 103 14.70 -1.52 -4.04
C LYS A 103 13.68 -1.58 -5.18
N ARG A 104 13.39 -2.78 -5.69
CA ARG A 104 12.50 -2.98 -6.84
C ARG A 104 11.02 -2.93 -6.45
N VAL A 105 10.66 -3.37 -5.25
CA VAL A 105 9.27 -3.29 -4.76
C VAL A 105 8.86 -1.83 -4.51
N ARG A 106 9.77 -0.97 -4.04
CA ARG A 106 9.53 0.48 -3.90
C ARG A 106 9.09 1.10 -5.23
N LYS A 107 9.86 0.84 -6.29
CA LYS A 107 9.52 1.33 -7.64
C LYS A 107 8.17 0.78 -8.12
N GLN A 108 7.89 -0.50 -7.86
CA GLN A 108 6.62 -1.14 -8.24
C GLN A 108 5.43 -0.49 -7.55
N ILE A 109 5.50 -0.32 -6.22
CA ILE A 109 4.39 0.21 -5.41
C ILE A 109 4.15 1.69 -5.67
N ARG A 110 5.22 2.46 -5.90
CA ARG A 110 5.10 3.83 -6.39
C ARG A 110 4.43 3.91 -7.75
N ASN A 111 4.73 2.96 -8.65
CA ASN A 111 4.04 2.89 -9.93
C ASN A 111 2.57 2.55 -9.75
N TYR A 112 2.22 1.60 -8.86
CA TYR A 112 0.84 1.25 -8.55
C TYR A 112 0.03 2.44 -8.04
N GLY A 113 0.58 3.21 -7.09
CA GLY A 113 -0.08 4.44 -6.63
C GLY A 113 -0.33 5.44 -7.76
N LEU A 114 0.66 5.61 -8.65
CA LEU A 114 0.57 6.51 -9.79
C LEU A 114 -0.52 6.06 -10.78
N VAL A 115 -0.42 4.85 -11.31
CA VAL A 115 -1.35 4.35 -12.34
C VAL A 115 -2.75 4.18 -11.80
N ARG A 116 -2.92 3.84 -10.51
CA ARG A 116 -4.24 3.75 -9.88
C ARG A 116 -4.93 5.12 -9.81
N THR A 117 -4.20 6.19 -9.53
CA THR A 117 -4.75 7.56 -9.55
C THR A 117 -5.13 8.00 -10.96
N LEU A 118 -4.32 7.68 -11.96
CA LEU A 118 -4.63 8.00 -13.35
C LEU A 118 -5.81 7.16 -13.88
N ALA A 119 -5.94 5.90 -13.46
CA ALA A 119 -7.13 5.10 -13.74
C ALA A 119 -8.38 5.72 -13.09
N GLY A 120 -8.24 6.21 -11.85
CA GLY A 120 -9.29 6.95 -11.15
C GLY A 120 -9.74 8.24 -11.82
N SER A 121 -8.90 8.88 -12.66
CA SER A 121 -9.37 10.03 -13.45
C SER A 121 -10.22 9.64 -14.67
N ARG A 122 -10.08 8.39 -15.15
CA ARG A 122 -10.94 7.82 -16.21
C ARG A 122 -12.22 7.20 -15.63
N TYR A 123 -12.09 6.50 -14.50
CA TYR A 123 -13.19 5.86 -13.75
C TYR A 123 -13.16 6.30 -12.28
N PRO A 124 -13.86 7.40 -11.92
CA PRO A 124 -13.86 7.95 -10.56
C PRO A 124 -14.27 6.94 -9.47
N GLU A 125 -15.09 5.96 -9.81
CA GLU A 125 -15.58 4.90 -8.92
C GLU A 125 -14.45 3.96 -8.42
N LEU A 126 -13.31 3.91 -9.12
CA LEU A 126 -12.13 3.18 -8.67
C LEU A 126 -11.46 3.83 -7.45
N TRP A 127 -11.85 5.05 -7.09
CA TRP A 127 -11.27 5.82 -6.01
C TRP A 127 -12.00 5.62 -4.67
N GLY A 128 -11.49 4.70 -3.85
CA GLY A 128 -11.96 4.50 -2.48
C GLY A 128 -11.31 5.42 -1.44
N PHE A 129 -11.98 5.58 -0.28
CA PHE A 129 -11.48 6.34 0.88
C PHE A 129 -10.08 5.91 1.34
N SER A 130 -9.77 4.62 1.26
CA SER A 130 -8.46 4.07 1.63
C SER A 130 -7.32 4.67 0.79
N HIS A 131 -7.52 4.93 -0.51
CA HIS A 131 -6.52 5.56 -1.36
C HIS A 131 -6.25 7.01 -0.93
N SER A 132 -7.29 7.75 -0.53
CA SER A 132 -7.12 9.08 0.06
C SER A 132 -6.29 9.03 1.34
N MET A 133 -6.59 8.10 2.24
CA MET A 133 -5.83 7.93 3.50
C MET A 133 -4.35 7.59 3.27
N VAL A 134 -4.05 6.65 2.36
CA VAL A 134 -2.64 6.31 2.05
C VAL A 134 -1.95 7.47 1.33
N SER A 135 -2.66 8.27 0.54
CA SER A 135 -2.09 9.47 -0.11
C SER A 135 -1.61 10.53 0.89
N SER A 136 -2.29 10.67 2.03
CA SER A 136 -1.87 11.60 3.09
C SER A 136 -0.68 11.08 3.90
N PHE A 137 -0.38 9.78 3.87
CA PHE A 137 0.63 9.18 4.74
C PHE A 137 2.03 9.82 4.62
N PRO A 138 2.63 10.02 3.42
CA PRO A 138 3.93 10.68 3.33
C PRO A 138 3.93 12.12 3.84
N ILE A 139 2.82 12.84 3.63
CA ILE A 139 2.67 14.24 4.05
C ILE A 139 2.59 14.30 5.58
N LEU A 140 1.72 13.50 6.20
CA LEU A 140 1.53 13.46 7.64
C LEU A 140 2.80 13.02 8.38
N VAL A 141 3.51 12.01 7.87
CA VAL A 141 4.79 11.59 8.44
C VAL A 141 5.83 12.70 8.36
N THR A 142 5.92 13.40 7.21
CA THR A 142 6.86 14.51 7.04
C THR A 142 6.53 15.67 7.98
N MET A 143 5.25 16.06 8.06
CA MET A 143 4.79 17.11 8.98
C MET A 143 5.05 16.74 10.43
N SER A 144 4.74 15.51 10.82
CA SER A 144 4.99 15.01 12.17
C SER A 144 6.49 15.01 12.52
N ALA A 145 7.37 14.67 11.58
CA ALA A 145 8.81 14.75 11.78
C ALA A 145 9.33 16.19 11.88
N ILE A 146 8.80 17.12 11.07
CA ILE A 146 9.13 18.55 11.14
C ILE A 146 8.68 19.13 12.48
N SER A 147 7.45 18.82 12.91
CA SER A 147 6.91 19.21 14.21
C SER A 147 7.78 18.68 15.35
N PHE A 148 8.20 17.42 15.29
CA PHE A 148 9.13 16.84 16.26
C PHE A 148 10.43 17.64 16.36
N ILE A 149 11.08 17.91 15.23
CA ILE A 149 12.32 18.70 15.18
C ILE A 149 12.10 20.11 15.75
N TRP A 150 11.01 20.76 15.36
CA TRP A 150 10.65 22.08 15.90
C TRP A 150 10.46 22.04 17.42
N GLY A 151 9.75 21.04 17.95
CA GLY A 151 9.57 20.86 19.39
C GLY A 151 10.90 20.67 20.12
N CYS A 152 11.82 19.89 19.55
CA CYS A 152 13.17 19.73 20.10
C CYS A 152 13.94 21.06 20.18
N PHE A 153 13.83 21.93 19.17
CA PHE A 153 14.52 23.22 19.15
C PHE A 153 13.87 24.31 20.01
N ASN A 154 12.63 24.11 20.46
CA ASN A 154 11.89 25.12 21.23
C ASN A 154 11.66 24.69 22.70
N GLY A 155 12.49 23.79 23.23
CA GLY A 155 12.43 23.40 24.64
C GLY A 155 11.38 22.35 24.97
N GLY A 156 10.89 21.59 23.98
CA GLY A 156 10.02 20.43 24.19
C GLY A 156 10.71 19.21 24.80
N LEU A 157 12.02 19.29 25.03
CA LEU A 157 12.86 18.29 25.69
C LEU A 157 13.77 18.98 26.70
N SER A 158 14.05 18.30 27.80
CA SER A 158 15.13 18.66 28.70
C SER A 158 16.43 18.27 28.01
N TRP A 159 17.23 19.25 27.56
CA TRP A 159 18.53 18.99 26.93
C TRP A 159 19.64 19.63 27.78
N PRO A 160 20.70 18.88 28.15
CA PRO A 160 21.08 17.54 27.67
C PRO A 160 20.38 16.35 28.34
N GLU A 161 19.59 16.55 29.39
CA GLU A 161 18.92 15.50 30.19
C GLU A 161 17.70 14.89 29.48
N PHE A 162 17.88 14.39 28.25
CA PHE A 162 16.81 13.96 27.32
C PHE A 162 15.78 12.99 27.94
N TRP A 163 16.20 12.17 28.92
CA TRP A 163 15.34 11.20 29.59
C TRP A 163 14.50 11.77 30.73
N ASP A 164 14.77 13.01 31.15
CA ASP A 164 13.93 13.71 32.11
C ASP A 164 12.65 14.20 31.41
N ILE A 165 11.60 13.40 31.59
CA ILE A 165 10.25 13.66 31.11
C ILE A 165 9.35 14.19 32.25
N SER A 166 9.92 14.69 33.35
CA SER A 166 9.10 15.30 34.40
C SER A 166 8.37 16.53 33.87
N THR A 167 7.20 16.84 34.45
CA THR A 167 6.48 18.08 34.13
C THR A 167 7.11 19.31 34.77
N ASP A 168 8.05 19.10 35.69
CA ASP A 168 8.76 20.17 36.40
C ASP A 168 9.91 20.73 35.53
N SER A 169 10.64 19.86 34.83
CA SER A 169 11.71 20.29 33.91
C SER A 169 11.18 20.71 32.54
N VAL A 170 10.17 20.02 32.02
CA VAL A 170 9.51 20.38 30.76
C VAL A 170 8.00 20.48 30.98
N PRO A 171 7.45 21.67 31.23
CA PRO A 171 6.01 21.84 31.39
C PRO A 171 5.21 21.32 30.19
N MET A 172 3.95 20.96 30.43
CA MET A 172 3.05 20.58 29.34
C MET A 172 2.77 21.80 28.45
N GLY A 173 3.25 21.75 27.21
CA GLY A 173 3.13 22.81 26.21
C GLY A 173 3.08 22.24 24.79
N VAL A 174 2.95 23.12 23.79
CA VAL A 174 2.86 22.73 22.38
C VAL A 174 4.16 22.05 21.94
N GLU A 175 5.30 22.58 22.36
CA GLU A 175 6.65 22.12 22.07
C GLU A 175 6.82 20.67 22.56
N ARG A 176 6.45 20.42 23.82
CA ARG A 176 6.48 19.10 24.43
C ARG A 176 5.53 18.12 23.73
N ALA A 177 4.33 18.56 23.36
CA ALA A 177 3.39 17.74 22.60
C ALA A 177 3.96 17.35 21.22
N MET A 178 4.61 18.29 20.52
CA MET A 178 5.23 18.05 19.21
C MET A 178 6.39 17.05 19.27
N VAL A 179 7.14 17.02 20.38
CA VAL A 179 8.20 16.03 20.63
C VAL A 179 7.62 14.65 20.89
N HIS A 180 6.56 14.52 21.70
CA HIS A 180 6.02 13.21 22.05
C HIS A 180 5.13 12.60 20.98
N GLN A 181 4.49 13.39 20.12
CA GLN A 181 3.57 12.86 19.11
C GLN A 181 4.27 11.94 18.09
N PHE A 182 5.46 12.28 17.61
CA PHE A 182 6.12 11.49 16.56
C PHE A 182 6.55 10.10 17.06
N PRO A 183 7.27 9.95 18.19
CA PRO A 183 7.57 8.64 18.77
C PRO A 183 6.31 7.83 19.10
N THR A 184 5.26 8.50 19.58
CA THR A 184 3.98 7.85 19.88
C THR A 184 3.34 7.28 18.61
N LEU A 185 3.29 8.05 17.51
CA LEU A 185 2.78 7.59 16.23
C LEU A 185 3.64 6.45 15.65
N VAL A 186 4.96 6.51 15.81
CA VAL A 186 5.87 5.41 15.42
C VAL A 186 5.56 4.14 16.21
N ALA A 187 5.36 4.22 17.52
CA ALA A 187 5.01 3.08 18.35
C ALA A 187 3.64 2.49 17.93
N LEU A 188 2.62 3.33 17.77
CA LEU A 188 1.29 2.91 17.32
C LEU A 188 1.32 2.25 15.94
N PHE A 189 2.10 2.80 15.01
CA PHE A 189 2.30 2.24 13.68
C PHE A 189 2.93 0.84 13.76
N ASN A 190 4.00 0.66 14.55
CA ASN A 190 4.66 -0.63 14.72
C ASN A 190 3.74 -1.66 15.35
N ILE A 191 3.01 -1.30 16.41
CA ILE A 191 2.03 -2.19 17.05
C ILE A 191 0.97 -2.63 16.04
N THR A 192 0.39 -1.69 15.30
CA THR A 192 -0.61 -1.98 14.26
C THR A 192 -0.05 -2.89 13.18
N ALA A 193 1.18 -2.61 12.74
CA ALA A 193 1.87 -3.41 11.73
C ALA A 193 2.14 -4.84 12.22
N TRP A 194 2.60 -5.02 13.47
CA TRP A 194 2.84 -6.34 14.05
C TRP A 194 1.55 -7.15 14.21
N ILE A 195 0.50 -6.55 14.76
CA ILE A 195 -0.80 -7.22 14.90
C ILE A 195 -1.33 -7.62 13.52
N GLY A 196 -1.31 -6.68 12.55
CA GLY A 196 -1.76 -6.93 11.20
C GLY A 196 -0.95 -8.01 10.47
N ALA A 197 0.36 -8.06 10.70
CA ALA A 197 1.25 -9.09 10.13
C ALA A 197 1.02 -10.46 10.77
N ALA A 198 0.81 -10.52 12.10
CA ALA A 198 0.51 -11.77 12.80
C ALA A 198 -0.83 -12.37 12.33
N LEU A 199 -1.85 -11.53 12.16
CA LEU A 199 -3.19 -11.92 11.69
C LEU A 199 -3.26 -12.19 10.17
N GLY A 200 -2.27 -11.73 9.40
CA GLY A 200 -2.24 -11.88 7.94
C GLY A 200 -2.02 -13.32 7.48
N PRO A 201 -2.49 -13.75 6.29
CA PRO A 201 -2.43 -15.16 5.89
C PRO A 201 -1.09 -15.63 5.30
N SER A 202 -0.03 -14.80 5.30
CA SER A 202 1.24 -15.14 4.65
C SER A 202 1.85 -16.44 5.21
N PRO A 203 2.28 -17.39 4.35
CA PRO A 203 3.04 -18.56 4.77
C PRO A 203 4.49 -18.21 5.15
N SER A 204 4.95 -16.99 4.85
CA SER A 204 6.31 -16.53 5.17
C SER A 204 6.48 -16.04 6.62
N LYS A 205 5.42 -16.11 7.45
CA LYS A 205 5.43 -15.64 8.84
C LYS A 205 6.39 -16.45 9.71
N SER A 206 7.12 -15.72 10.55
CA SER A 206 8.01 -16.17 11.61
C SER A 206 8.17 -15.00 12.59
N THR A 207 8.70 -15.24 13.79
CA THR A 207 8.96 -14.16 14.76
C THR A 207 9.76 -13.03 14.13
N THR A 208 10.82 -13.36 13.39
CA THR A 208 11.70 -12.36 12.75
C THR A 208 11.03 -11.64 11.58
N THR A 209 10.29 -12.35 10.73
CA THR A 209 9.64 -11.72 9.56
C THR A 209 8.47 -10.83 9.96
N VAL A 210 7.75 -11.18 11.04
CA VAL A 210 6.73 -10.31 11.65
C VAL A 210 7.40 -9.11 12.32
N PHE A 211 8.46 -9.32 13.11
CA PHE A 211 9.16 -8.23 13.79
C PHE A 211 9.66 -7.15 12.81
N LEU A 212 10.21 -7.55 11.66
CA LEU A 212 10.72 -6.63 10.64
C LEU A 212 9.66 -6.12 9.64
N SER A 213 8.43 -6.65 9.67
CA SER A 213 7.39 -6.24 8.73
C SER A 213 7.03 -4.75 8.77
N PRO A 214 7.07 -4.02 9.91
CA PRO A 214 6.75 -2.59 9.93
C PRO A 214 7.64 -1.76 9.01
N ILE A 215 8.91 -2.12 8.86
CA ILE A 215 9.84 -1.44 7.93
C ILE A 215 9.29 -1.50 6.51
N ILE A 216 8.87 -2.70 6.09
CA ILE A 216 8.31 -2.86 4.75
C ILE A 216 6.93 -2.22 4.65
N SER A 217 6.03 -2.42 5.61
CA SER A 217 4.70 -1.78 5.61
C SER A 217 4.81 -0.26 5.48
N PHE A 218 5.76 0.38 6.17
CA PHE A 218 6.04 1.80 6.05
C PHE A 218 6.46 2.16 4.62
N ILE A 219 7.43 1.42 4.08
CA ILE A 219 7.91 1.60 2.70
C ILE A 219 6.77 1.47 1.68
N LEU A 220 5.90 0.46 1.83
CA LEU A 220 4.78 0.23 0.91
C LEU A 220 3.79 1.41 0.94
N LEU A 221 3.36 1.84 2.13
CA LEU A 221 2.44 2.97 2.29
C LEU A 221 3.07 4.29 1.80
N TRP A 222 4.34 4.52 2.14
CA TRP A 222 5.08 5.69 1.71
C TRP A 222 5.19 5.78 0.19
N ASP A 223 5.74 4.74 -0.45
CA ASP A 223 5.96 4.75 -1.90
C ASP A 223 4.63 4.77 -2.67
N TYR A 224 3.58 4.10 -2.18
CA TYR A 224 2.25 4.17 -2.78
C TYR A 224 1.67 5.58 -2.72
N GLY A 225 1.71 6.22 -1.55
CA GLY A 225 1.26 7.59 -1.36
C GLY A 225 2.05 8.60 -2.20
N VAL A 226 3.37 8.44 -2.31
CA VAL A 226 4.21 9.25 -3.22
C VAL A 226 3.77 9.07 -4.68
N GLY A 227 3.45 7.84 -5.09
CA GLY A 227 2.91 7.53 -6.41
C GLY A 227 1.63 8.31 -6.72
N ILE A 228 0.67 8.26 -5.78
CA ILE A 228 -0.60 9.00 -5.87
C ILE A 228 -0.35 10.50 -6.01
N ASN A 229 0.44 11.07 -5.10
CA ASN A 229 0.66 12.53 -5.09
C ASN A 229 1.39 12.99 -6.35
N LYS A 230 2.31 12.17 -6.89
CA LYS A 230 2.94 12.43 -8.18
C LYS A 230 1.90 12.46 -9.31
N ALA A 231 0.96 11.52 -9.35
CA ALA A 231 -0.10 11.51 -10.37
C ALA A 231 -1.02 12.73 -10.25
N ARG A 232 -1.39 13.14 -9.03
CA ARG A 232 -2.21 14.35 -8.80
C ARG A 232 -1.54 15.61 -9.32
N VAL A 233 -0.24 15.79 -9.03
CA VAL A 233 0.55 16.91 -9.56
C VAL A 233 0.64 16.83 -11.09
N ALA A 234 0.85 15.64 -11.65
CA ALA A 234 0.91 15.44 -13.09
C ALA A 234 -0.40 15.81 -13.80
N LEU A 235 -1.56 15.43 -13.24
CA LEU A 235 -2.89 15.78 -13.74
C LEU A 235 -3.14 17.28 -13.62
N ALA A 236 -2.84 17.88 -12.47
CA ALA A 236 -3.05 19.32 -12.24
C ALA A 236 -2.17 20.20 -13.14
N SER A 237 -0.98 19.72 -13.52
CA SER A 237 -0.05 20.43 -14.39
C SER A 237 -0.21 20.12 -15.88
N GLY A 238 -1.10 19.20 -16.27
CA GLY A 238 -1.22 18.74 -17.65
C GLY A 238 0.04 18.09 -18.22
N SER A 239 0.94 17.57 -17.37
CA SER A 239 2.22 17.00 -17.81
C SER A 239 2.02 15.72 -18.65
N SER A 240 3.01 15.35 -19.48
CA SER A 240 2.99 14.07 -20.21
C SER A 240 2.94 12.83 -19.32
N SER A 241 3.27 12.97 -18.02
CA SER A 241 3.13 11.90 -17.01
C SER A 241 1.71 11.75 -16.44
N SER A 242 0.75 12.52 -16.95
CA SER A 242 -0.69 12.40 -16.64
C SER A 242 -1.39 11.28 -17.43
N GLN A 243 -0.71 10.69 -18.42
CA GLN A 243 -1.23 9.56 -19.16
C GLN A 243 -0.80 8.25 -18.51
N ILE A 244 -1.73 7.30 -18.43
CA ILE A 244 -1.39 5.91 -18.14
C ILE A 244 -0.57 5.41 -19.34
N ASP A 245 0.54 4.75 -19.06
CA ASP A 245 1.66 4.54 -19.99
C ASP A 245 1.22 3.93 -21.33
N ASP A 246 1.42 4.67 -22.42
CA ASP A 246 1.19 4.27 -23.83
C ASP A 246 2.49 3.83 -24.53
N ARG A 247 3.56 3.54 -23.78
CA ARG A 247 4.84 3.15 -24.39
C ARG A 247 4.65 1.99 -25.36
N ALA A 248 4.93 2.26 -26.64
CA ALA A 248 5.29 1.23 -27.60
C ALA A 248 6.47 0.45 -27.03
N ARG A 249 6.23 -0.80 -26.65
CA ARG A 249 7.28 -1.73 -26.26
C ARG A 249 7.71 -2.45 -27.53
N ASN A 250 8.89 -2.06 -28.03
CA ASN A 250 9.59 -2.80 -29.08
C ASN A 250 10.05 -4.15 -28.55
#